data_AF-A0A3G1A8E6-F1
#
_entry.id   AF-A0A3G1A8E6-F1
#
_cell.length_a   1.000
_cell.length_b   1.000
_cell.length_c   1.000
_cell.angle_alpha   90.00
_cell.angle_beta   90.00
_cell.angle_gamma   90.00
#
_symmetry.space_group_name_H-M   'P 1'
#
loop_
_entity.id
_entity.type
_entity.pdbx_description
1 polymer ?
#
loop_
_entity_poly.entity_id
_entity_poly.type
_entity_poly.pdbx_seq_one_letter_code
_entity_poly.pdbx_strand_id
1 'polypeptide(L)' 'MVVYDTYAWIEYFLGTSKGAQVKKLLDKGGYTPSIVLAEISRKYLREGASF' A
#
# COMPACT_ATOMS: atom_id res chain seq x y z
N MET A 1 17.25 -1.24 -2.37
CA MET A 1 16.04 -1.62 -3.14
C MET A 1 14.90 -1.79 -2.16
N VAL A 2 13.81 -1.03 -2.30
CA VAL A 2 12.64 -1.09 -1.40
C VAL A 2 11.55 -1.93 -2.05
N VAL A 3 10.96 -2.85 -1.28
CA VAL A 3 9.80 -3.64 -1.69
C VAL A 3 8.65 -3.31 -0.75
N TYR A 4 7.51 -2.92 -1.32
CA TYR A 4 6.32 -2.53 -0.58
C TYR A 4 5.37 -3.72 -0.47
N ASP A 5 4.98 -4.03 0.76
CA ASP A 5 3.97 -5.04 1.07
C ASP A 5 2.57 -4.41 1.20
N THR A 6 1.58 -5.25 1.47
CA THR A 6 0.18 -4.82 1.67
C THR A 6 0.05 -3.84 2.83
N TYR A 7 0.84 -3.98 3.89
CA TYR A 7 0.75 -3.11 5.05
C TYR A 7 1.22 -1.69 4.73
N ALA A 8 2.33 -1.54 4.00
CA ALA A 8 2.84 -0.25 3.55
C ALA A 8 1.79 0.52 2.73
N TRP A 9 1.09 -0.17 1.82
CA TRP A 9 0.02 0.43 1.03
C TRP A 9 -1.19 0.84 1.88
N ILE A 10 -1.63 -0.02 2.81
CA ILE A 10 -2.74 0.32 3.70
C ILE A 10 -2.43 1.55 4.55
N GLU A 11 -1.25 1.62 5.18
CA GLU A 11 -0.83 2.77 5.97
C GLU A 11 -0.71 4.05 5.11
N TYR A 12 -0.18 3.91 3.89
CA TYR A 12 -0.10 5.01 2.93
C TYR A 12 -1.48 5.55 2.54
N PHE A 13 -2.41 4.67 2.15
CA PHE A 13 -3.75 5.07 1.73
C PHE A 13 -4.62 5.59 2.87
N LEU A 14 -4.45 5.06 4.09
CA LEU A 14 -5.12 5.58 5.29
C LEU A 14 -4.54 6.91 5.79
N GLY A 15 -3.43 7.39 5.22
CA GLY A 15 -2.81 8.66 5.61
C GLY A 15 -2.23 8.65 7.03
N THR A 16 -1.79 7.50 7.52
CA THR A 16 -1.28 7.37 8.89
C THR A 16 0.12 7.99 9.04
N SER A 17 0.60 8.11 10.29
CA SER A 17 1.97 8.55 10.56
C SER A 17 3.04 7.62 9.97
N LYS A 18 2.76 6.32 9.87
CA LYS A 18 3.61 5.35 9.17
C LYS A 18 3.50 5.51 7.66
N GLY A 19 2.30 5.77 7.13
CA GLY A 19 2.06 6.09 5.73
C GLY A 19 2.87 7.31 5.24
N ALA A 20 3.09 8.30 6.10
CA ALA A 20 3.96 9.44 5.80
C ALA A 20 5.43 9.03 5.55
N GLN A 21 5.91 7.98 6.21
CA GLN A 21 7.24 7.43 5.93
C GLN A 21 7.26 6.64 4.61
N VAL A 22 6.19 5.88 4.31
CA VAL A 22 6.04 5.18 3.03
C VAL A 22 6.06 6.17 1.87
N LYS A 23 5.37 7.31 1.99
CA LYS A 23 5.39 8.39 0.99
C LYS A 23 6.82 8.86 0.64
N LYS A 24 7.64 9.11 1.66
CA LYS A 24 9.05 9.52 1.48
C LYS A 24 9.91 8.45 0.81
N LEU A 25 9.57 7.17 0.99
CA LEU A 25 10.26 6.06 0.34
C LEU A 25 9.83 5.93 -1.11
N LEU A 26 8.54 6.14 -1.41
CA LEU A 26 8.00 6.12 -2.77
C LEU A 26 8.64 7.18 -3.67
N ASP A 27 8.99 8.36 -3.12
CA ASP A 27 9.76 9.38 -3.84
C ASP A 27 11.14 8.89 -4.34
N LYS A 28 11.66 7.80 -3.75
CA LYS A 28 12.92 7.14 -4.13
C LYS A 28 12.70 5.89 -4.99
N GLY A 29 11.46 5.57 -5.33
CA GLY A 29 11.05 4.39 -6.11
C GLY A 29 10.98 3.09 -5.30
N GLY A 30 10.79 1.98 -6.02
CA GLY A 30 10.73 0.62 -5.46
C GLY A 30 9.75 -0.28 -6.21
N TYR A 31 9.53 -1.47 -5.68
CA TYR A 31 8.72 -2.50 -6.33
C TYR A 31 7.62 -3.00 -5.40
N THR A 32 6.53 -3.50 -5.97
CA THR A 32 5.52 -4.27 -5.22
C THR A 32 5.28 -5.59 -5.96
N PRO A 33 5.26 -6.73 -5.27
CA PRO A 33 4.88 -8.00 -5.88
C PRO A 33 3.43 -7.95 -6.39
N SER A 34 3.13 -8.64 -7.49
CA SER A 34 1.76 -8.67 -8.05
C SER A 34 0.72 -9.24 -7.06
N ILE A 35 1.11 -10.17 -6.19
CA ILE A 35 0.22 -10.72 -5.15
C ILE A 35 -0.25 -9.65 -4.15
N VAL A 36 0.56 -8.62 -3.87
CA VAL A 36 0.19 -7.50 -2.99
C VAL A 36 -0.99 -6.72 -3.56
N LEU A 37 -1.04 -6.55 -4.88
CA LEU A 37 -2.19 -5.91 -5.53
C LEU A 37 -3.49 -6.72 -5.34
N ALA A 38 -3.42 -8.05 -5.43
CA ALA A 38 -4.59 -8.91 -5.18
C ALA A 38 -5.06 -8.82 -3.72
N GLU A 39 -4.14 -8.78 -2.76
CA GLU A 39 -4.45 -8.62 -1.33
C GLU A 39 -5.12 -7.28 -1.02
N ILE A 40 -4.61 -6.18 -1.60
CA ILE A 40 -5.17 -4.84 -1.46
C ILE A 40 -6.59 -4.82 -2.03
N SER A 41 -6.77 -5.25 -3.28
CA SER A 41 -8.09 -5.29 -3.92
C SER A 41 -9.10 -6.08 -3.09
N ARG A 42 -8.70 -7.26 -2.58
CA ARG A 42 -9.59 -8.08 -1.74
C ARG A 42 -9.92 -7.42 -0.39
N LYS A 43 -8.97 -6.71 0.22
CA LYS A 43 -9.20 -5.94 1.46
C LYS A 43 -10.20 -4.82 1.21
N TYR A 44 -9.96 -3.97 0.21
CA TYR A 44 -10.85 -2.85 -0.07
C TYR A 44 -12.27 -3.29 -0.46
N LEU A 45 -12.42 -4.37 -1.24
CA LEU A 45 -13.74 -4.97 -1.50
C LEU A 45 -14.48 -5.37 -0.21
N ARG A 46 -13.76 -5.90 0.78
CA ARG A 46 -14.33 -6.31 2.07
C ARG A 46 -14.78 -5.12 2.92
N GLU A 47 -14.03 -4.03 2.86
CA GLU A 47 -14.32 -2.78 3.56
C GLU A 47 -15.39 -1.93 2.84
N GLY A 48 -16.00 -2.45 1.76
CA GLY A 48 -17.09 -1.79 1.05
C GLY A 48 -16.66 -0.73 0.05
N ALA A 49 -15.38 -0.69 -0.35
CA ALA A 49 -14.95 0.16 -1.44
C ALA A 49 -15.53 -0.37 -2.77
N SER A 50 -16.19 0.52 -3.51
CA SER A 50 -16.58 0.30 -4.91
C SER A 50 -15.55 0.96 -5.83
N PHE A 51 -15.02 0.23 -6.80
CA PHE A 51 -14.10 0.74 -7.83
C PHE A 51 -14.79 0.74 -9.19
#